data_AF-A0A7C8E9V0-F1
#
_entry.id   AF-A0A7C8E9V0-F1
#
_cell.length_a   1.000
_cell.length_b   1.000
_cell.length_c   1.000
_cell.angle_alpha   90.00
_cell.angle_beta   90.00
_cell.angle_gamma   90.00
#
_symmetry.space_group_name_H-M   'P 1'
#
loop_
_entity.id
_entity.type
_entity.pdbx_description
1 polymer ?
#
loop_
_entity_poly.entity_id
_entity_poly.type
_entity_poly.pdbx_seq_one_letter_code
_entity_poly.pdbx_strand_id
1 'polypeptide(L)'
;MQKFDLPFAAWLVFLGSALLEVGGDAVVRRGLRGANVVIILAGGLMLAGYGLLVNTVRWDFSRLLGVYVAVFALVSVMCGRFVFGESVPNSTWAGLAIIVAGGLVIQFGRAQ
;
A
#
# COMPACT_ATOMS: atom_id res chain seq x y z
N MET A 1 31.90 0.45 7.70
CA MET A 1 30.68 0.56 6.87
C MET A 1 29.93 -0.75 6.97
N GLN A 2 28.92 -0.78 7.83
CA GLN A 2 28.20 -1.96 8.26
C GLN A 2 27.26 -2.42 7.14
N LYS A 3 27.50 -3.62 6.59
CA LYS A 3 26.51 -4.36 5.79
C LYS A 3 25.37 -4.74 6.75
N PHE A 4 24.47 -3.79 7.02
CA PHE A 4 23.16 -4.14 7.55
C PHE A 4 22.51 -5.08 6.54
N ASP A 5 21.94 -6.18 7.01
CA ASP A 5 21.16 -7.11 6.23
C ASP A 5 20.03 -6.37 5.49
N LEU A 6 20.35 -5.94 4.27
CA LEU A 6 19.52 -5.22 3.31
C LEU A 6 18.09 -5.78 3.14
N PRO A 7 17.80 -7.10 3.25
CA PRO A 7 16.43 -7.59 3.10
C PRO A 7 15.50 -7.19 4.25
N PHE A 8 15.93 -7.26 5.51
CA PHE A 8 15.02 -7.08 6.65
C PHE A 8 14.58 -5.62 6.81
N ALA A 9 15.53 -4.68 6.66
CA ALA A 9 15.21 -3.26 6.67
C ALA A 9 14.29 -2.86 5.52
N ALA A 10 14.48 -3.43 4.32
CA ALA A 10 13.59 -3.20 3.19
C ALA A 10 12.17 -3.70 3.48
N TRP A 11 12.01 -4.90 4.05
CA TRP A 11 10.70 -5.42 4.45
C TRP A 11 10.02 -4.54 5.52
N LEU A 12 10.77 -4.02 6.48
CA LEU A 12 10.24 -3.08 7.48
C LEU A 12 9.81 -1.75 6.85
N VAL A 13 10.59 -1.22 5.90
CA VAL A 13 10.23 0.00 5.17
C VAL A 13 8.95 -0.23 4.37
N PHE A 14 8.80 -1.38 3.71
CA PHE A 14 7.58 -1.76 2.99
C PHE A 14 6.36 -1.91 3.91
N LEU A 15 6.54 -2.56 5.05
CA LEU A 15 5.47 -2.73 6.02
C LEU A 15 5.03 -1.37 6.56
N GLY A 16 6.00 -0.51 6.92
CA GLY A 16 5.75 0.86 7.36
C GLY A 16 5.10 1.72 6.29
N SER A 17 5.52 1.57 5.03
CA SER A 17 4.96 2.32 3.90
C SER A 17 3.52 1.92 3.62
N ALA A 18 3.20 0.62 3.66
CA ALA A 18 1.84 0.11 3.49
C ALA A 18 0.91 0.55 4.64
N LEU A 19 1.40 0.54 5.88
CA LEU A 19 0.64 1.03 7.04
C LEU A 19 0.37 2.54 6.96
N LEU A 20 1.37 3.32 6.53
CA LEU A 20 1.22 4.78 6.33
C LEU A 20 0.22 5.09 5.22
N GLU A 21 0.23 4.32 4.14
CA GLU A 21 -0.70 4.50 3.03
C GLU A 21 -2.14 4.18 3.46
N VAL A 22 -2.39 2.97 3.95
CA VAL A 22 -3.74 2.53 4.34
C VAL A 22 -4.26 3.35 5.52
N GLY A 23 -3.40 3.68 6.47
CA GLY A 23 -3.72 4.58 7.58
C GLY A 23 -4.01 6.00 7.10
N GLY A 24 -3.20 6.53 6.18
CA GLY A 24 -3.41 7.84 5.56
C GLY A 24 -4.76 7.94 4.86
N ASP A 25 -5.10 6.96 4.03
CA ASP A 25 -6.40 6.87 3.35
C ASP A 25 -7.58 6.79 4.33
N ALA A 26 -7.45 5.99 5.39
CA ALA A 26 -8.47 5.91 6.44
C ALA A 26 -8.67 7.26 7.16
N VAL A 27 -7.58 7.97 7.46
CA VAL A 27 -7.59 9.28 8.11
C VAL A 27 -8.19 10.34 7.19
N VAL A 28 -7.80 10.39 5.91
CA VAL A 28 -8.42 11.29 4.91
C VAL A 28 -9.91 11.02 4.80
N ARG A 29 -10.32 9.74 4.68
CA ARG A 29 -11.74 9.35 4.61
C ARG A 29 -12.53 9.80 5.82
N ARG A 30 -11.95 9.67 7.02
CA ARG A 30 -12.57 10.16 8.27
C ARG A 30 -12.68 11.68 8.30
N GLY A 31 -11.65 12.39 7.85
CA GLY A 31 -11.63 13.84 7.73
C GLY A 31 -12.68 14.37 6.76
N LEU A 32 -12.83 13.73 5.59
CA LEU A 32 -13.86 14.07 4.60
C LEU A 32 -15.28 13.85 5.13
N ARG A 33 -15.53 12.74 5.84
CA ARG A 33 -16.85 12.47 6.46
C ARG A 33 -17.20 13.44 7.58
N GLY A 34 -16.21 13.97 8.29
CA GLY A 34 -16.39 14.93 9.38
C GLY A 34 -16.18 16.40 8.98
N ALA A 35 -15.98 16.71 7.69
CA ALA A 35 -15.60 18.03 7.18
C ALA A 35 -14.42 18.69 7.94
N ASN A 36 -13.48 17.89 8.45
CA ASN A 36 -12.37 18.37 9.26
C ASN A 36 -11.08 18.42 8.45
N VAL A 37 -10.72 19.62 8.01
CA VAL A 37 -9.54 19.89 7.16
C VAL A 37 -8.24 19.49 7.84
N VAL A 38 -8.12 19.62 9.17
CA VAL A 38 -6.90 19.24 9.90
C VAL A 38 -6.66 17.73 9.82
N ILE A 39 -7.73 16.94 9.95
CA ILE A 39 -7.66 15.48 9.81
C ILE A 39 -7.32 15.09 8.37
N ILE A 40 -7.87 15.78 7.37
CA ILE A 40 -7.53 15.56 5.95
C ILE A 40 -6.04 15.83 5.71
N LEU A 41 -5.52 16.96 6.19
CA LEU A 41 -4.10 17.32 6.04
C LEU A 41 -3.17 16.33 6.76
N ALA A 42 -3.55 15.84 7.94
CA ALA A 42 -2.80 14.81 8.64
C ALA A 42 -2.71 13.51 7.83
N GLY A 43 -3.82 13.07 7.23
CA GLY A 43 -3.83 11.91 6.33
C GLY A 43 -2.98 12.15 5.07
N GLY A 44 -3.05 13.35 4.49
CA GLY A 44 -2.20 13.74 3.36
C GLY A 44 -0.70 13.73 3.68
N LEU A 45 -0.32 14.16 4.89
CA LEU A 45 1.07 14.07 5.38
C LEU A 45 1.53 12.61 5.53
N MET A 46 0.65 11.72 6.01
CA MET A 46 0.95 10.28 6.09
C MET A 46 1.19 9.68 4.71
N LEU A 47 0.35 10.04 3.72
CA LEU A 47 0.52 9.63 2.32
C LEU A 47 1.82 10.18 1.70
N ALA A 48 2.16 11.44 1.96
CA ALA A 48 3.42 12.02 1.52
C ALA A 48 4.63 11.30 2.15
N GLY A 49 4.56 10.98 3.44
CA GLY A 49 5.58 10.22 4.16
C GLY A 49 5.77 8.80 3.62
N TYR A 50 4.67 8.12 3.29
CA TYR A 50 4.71 6.85 2.57
C TYR A 50 5.46 7.00 1.24
N GLY A 51 5.09 7.99 0.42
CA GLY A 51 5.68 8.21 -0.90
C GLY A 51 7.19 8.47 -0.82
N LEU A 52 7.66 9.19 0.20
CA LEU A 52 9.09 9.34 0.45
C LEU A 52 9.74 8.01 0.83
N LEU A 53 9.17 7.26 1.78
CA LEU A 53 9.74 5.99 2.24
C LEU A 53 9.87 4.97 1.11
N VAL A 54 8.84 4.80 0.29
CA VAL A 54 8.85 3.80 -0.79
C VAL A 54 9.89 4.16 -1.87
N ASN A 55 10.12 5.45 -2.13
CA ASN A 55 11.09 5.92 -3.13
C ASN A 55 12.54 5.97 -2.60
N THR A 56 12.76 5.81 -1.29
CA THR A 56 14.13 5.73 -0.74
C THR A 56 14.80 4.38 -0.99
N VAL A 57 14.01 3.33 -1.23
CA VAL A 57 14.53 1.98 -1.49
C VAL A 57 14.90 1.84 -2.96
N ARG A 58 16.19 1.61 -3.25
CA ARG A 58 16.72 1.44 -4.61
C ARG A 58 16.40 0.06 -5.20
N TRP A 59 15.12 -0.25 -5.35
CA TRP A 59 14.65 -1.43 -6.08
C TRP A 59 14.24 -1.05 -7.51
N ASP A 60 14.13 -2.01 -8.43
CA ASP A 60 13.58 -1.77 -9.77
C ASP A 60 12.15 -1.24 -9.63
N PHE A 61 11.96 0.06 -9.90
CA PHE A 61 10.69 0.76 -9.72
C PHE A 61 9.51 0.01 -10.37
N SER A 62 9.72 -0.56 -11.55
CA SER A 62 8.70 -1.32 -12.28
C SER A 62 8.27 -2.62 -11.57
N ARG A 63 9.19 -3.34 -10.94
CA ARG A 63 8.87 -4.56 -10.17
C ARG A 63 8.26 -4.21 -8.82
N LEU A 64 8.82 -3.18 -8.19
CA LEU A 64 8.35 -2.63 -6.93
C LEU A 64 6.90 -2.17 -7.05
N LEU A 65 6.55 -1.44 -8.11
CA LEU A 65 5.19 -0.95 -8.37
C LEU A 65 4.17 -2.10 -8.49
N GLY A 66 4.52 -3.19 -9.17
CA GLY A 66 3.62 -4.34 -9.36
C GLY A 66 3.27 -5.06 -8.05
N VAL A 67 4.28 -5.36 -7.23
CA VAL A 67 4.07 -5.97 -5.91
C VAL A 67 3.33 -5.00 -4.98
N TYR A 68 3.71 -3.73 -5.04
CA TYR A 68 3.12 -2.67 -4.23
C TYR A 68 1.62 -2.54 -4.46
N VAL A 69 1.18 -2.40 -5.72
CA VAL A 69 -0.24 -2.25 -6.06
C VAL A 69 -1.05 -3.49 -5.62
N ALA A 70 -0.47 -4.69 -5.74
CA ALA A 70 -1.12 -5.92 -5.28
C ALA A 70 -1.30 -5.97 -3.77
N VAL A 71 -0.26 -5.61 -3.01
CA VAL A 71 -0.30 -5.57 -1.55
C VAL A 71 -1.26 -4.48 -1.07
N PHE A 72 -1.20 -3.28 -1.65
CA PHE A 72 -2.11 -2.20 -1.33
C PHE A 72 -3.57 -2.59 -1.58
N ALA A 73 -3.90 -3.15 -2.74
CA ALA A 73 -5.25 -3.58 -3.05
C ALA A 73 -5.75 -4.63 -2.04
N LEU A 74 -4.90 -5.59 -1.67
CA LEU A 74 -5.23 -6.63 -0.69
C LEU A 74 -5.52 -6.02 0.68
N VAL A 75 -4.59 -5.21 1.21
CA VAL A 75 -4.74 -4.61 2.55
C VAL A 75 -5.92 -3.64 2.57
N SER A 76 -6.15 -2.86 1.52
CA SER A 76 -7.28 -1.94 1.41
C SER A 76 -8.63 -2.65 1.41
N VAL A 77 -8.77 -3.76 0.66
CA VAL A 77 -10.00 -4.57 0.67
C VAL A 77 -10.21 -5.24 2.02
N MET A 78 -9.14 -5.77 2.64
CA MET A 78 -9.23 -6.36 3.98
C MET A 78 -9.58 -5.30 5.03
N CYS A 79 -8.98 -4.11 4.97
CA CYS A 79 -9.33 -2.99 5.85
C CYS A 79 -10.80 -2.57 5.66
N GLY A 80 -11.27 -2.46 4.41
CA GLY A 80 -12.67 -2.27 4.06
C GLY A 80 -13.59 -3.28 4.74
N ARG A 81 -13.23 -4.57 4.67
CA ARG A 81 -14.01 -5.67 5.24
C ARG A 81 -13.98 -5.71 6.77
N PHE A 82 -12.80 -5.61 7.38
CA PHE A 82 -12.58 -5.87 8.81
C PHE A 82 -12.62 -4.62 9.69
N VAL A 83 -12.16 -3.47 9.20
CA VAL A 83 -12.10 -2.22 9.97
C VAL A 83 -13.35 -1.37 9.73
N PHE A 84 -13.79 -1.26 8.48
CA PHE A 84 -14.99 -0.48 8.12
C PHE A 84 -16.27 -1.31 8.14
N GLY A 85 -16.17 -2.64 8.27
CA GLY A 85 -17.32 -3.54 8.32
C GLY A 85 -18.11 -3.61 7.01
N GLU A 86 -17.53 -3.17 5.89
CA GLU A 86 -18.24 -3.10 4.62
C GLU A 86 -18.53 -4.51 4.10
N SER A 87 -19.71 -4.69 3.49
CA SER A 87 -20.03 -5.91 2.75
C SER A 87 -19.30 -5.87 1.39
N VAL A 88 -18.08 -6.40 1.36
CA VAL A 88 -17.31 -6.50 0.11
C VAL A 88 -17.95 -7.55 -0.80
N PRO A 89 -18.45 -7.18 -2.00
CA PRO A 89 -19.11 -8.12 -2.90
C PRO A 89 -18.12 -9.11 -3.52
N ASN A 90 -18.62 -10.28 -3.93
CA ASN A 90 -17.80 -11.35 -4.53
C ASN A 90 -17.06 -10.90 -5.81
N SER A 91 -17.59 -9.91 -6.53
CA SER A 91 -16.92 -9.30 -7.69
C SER A 91 -15.63 -8.55 -7.30
N THR A 92 -15.59 -7.91 -6.14
CA THR A 92 -14.38 -7.22 -5.64
C THR A 92 -13.29 -8.23 -5.28
N TRP A 93 -13.66 -9.40 -4.74
CA TRP A 93 -12.71 -10.48 -4.49
C TRP A 93 -12.12 -11.06 -5.78
N ALA A 94 -12.94 -11.21 -6.83
CA ALA A 94 -12.46 -11.63 -8.14
C ALA A 94 -11.51 -10.58 -8.76
N GLY A 95 -11.85 -9.30 -8.68
CA GLY A 95 -10.97 -8.20 -9.09
C GLY A 95 -9.64 -8.19 -8.34
N LEU A 96 -9.69 -8.40 -7.02
CA LEU A 96 -8.51 -8.49 -6.18
C LEU A 96 -7.60 -9.65 -6.59
N ALA A 97 -8.16 -10.82 -6.89
CA ALA A 97 -7.40 -11.97 -7.39
C ALA A 97 -6.68 -11.64 -8.71
N ILE A 98 -7.31 -10.89 -9.62
CA ILE A 98 -6.70 -10.44 -10.88
C ILE A 98 -5.56 -9.46 -10.61
N ILE A 99 -5.73 -8.50 -9.69
CA ILE A 99 -4.67 -7.55 -9.33
C ILE A 99 -3.46 -8.28 -8.75
N VAL A 100 -3.69 -9.23 -7.83
CA VAL A 100 -2.62 -10.05 -7.24
C VAL A 100 -1.91 -10.88 -8.31
N ALA A 101 -2.66 -11.51 -9.22
CA ALA A 101 -2.08 -12.24 -10.35
C ALA A 101 -1.25 -11.33 -11.25
N GLY A 102 -1.73 -10.12 -11.57
CA GLY A 102 -0.99 -9.12 -12.34
C GLY A 102 0.31 -8.69 -11.64
N GLY A 103 0.27 -8.47 -10.33
CA GLY A 103 1.46 -8.18 -9.52
C GLY A 103 2.48 -9.32 -9.54
N LEU A 104 2.03 -10.57 -9.46
CA LEU A 104 2.89 -11.75 -9.59
C LEU A 104 3.52 -11.83 -11.00
N VAL A 105 2.75 -11.55 -12.05
CA VAL A 105 3.27 -11.51 -13.43
C VAL A 105 4.34 -10.44 -13.59
N ILE A 106 4.15 -9.25 -13.01
CA ILE A 106 5.15 -8.17 -13.05
C ILE A 106 6.41 -8.57 -12.26
N GLN A 107 6.24 -9.24 -11.12
CA GLN A 107 7.36 -9.65 -10.25
C GLN A 107 8.20 -10.78 -10.86
N PHE A 108 7.54 -11.79 -11.44
CA PHE A 108 8.19 -12.98 -12.00
C PHE A 108 8.41 -12.88 -13.52
N GLY A 109 7.86 -11.87 -14.16
CA GLY A 109 8.09 -11.53 -15.56
C GLY A 109 9.57 -11.23 -15.79
N ARG A 110 10.26 -12.15 -16.45
CA ARG A 110 11.61 -11.91 -16.95
C ARG A 110 11.48 -11.22 -18.30
N ALA A 111 12.07 -10.03 -18.41
CA ALA A 111 12.42 -9.49 -19.71
C ALA A 111 13.40 -10.49 -20.36
N GLN A 112 13.01 -11.05 -21.50
CA GLN A 112 13.93 -11.80 -22.35
C GLN A 112 14.96 -10.85 -22.94
#